data_AF-A0A9P1FGG4-F1
#
_entry.id   AF-A0A9P1FGG4-F1
#
_cell.length_a   1.000
_cell.length_b   1.000
_cell.length_c   1.000
_cell.angle_alpha   90.00
_cell.angle_beta   90.00
_cell.angle_gamma   90.00
#
_symmetry.space_group_name_H-M   'P 1'
#
loop_
_entity.id
_entity.type
_entity.pdbx_description
1 polymer ?
#
loop_
_entity_poly.entity_id
_entity_poly.type
_entity_poly.pdbx_seq_one_letter_code
_entity_poly.pdbx_strand_id
1 'polypeptide(L)'
;MRIYFILYTICYAQTCPDCRGDGSDTSLLQVDSRPPPDAPGIIIWSYGRSATGSLKRSLISATGYTYCRNMGEPFADRAPNIQSLQRCMRKGQLLLMIKPQHLFEHGGALQRPQDFFQAAFQAGFRIVVGSFRENQLARDLSSFELKTRQDRRKLPDYVIDPNSTAVKRCLHYPGIVRYYEELRTNYSLGLEAAYNLGYTIVPFSFQDLIRDTCKGVRRTIKALRSLKVSQSFKDCSAVATHISPPHANQTVDSATNAEVASIIRAELLGTPYQWMLDLDATDWPPGIEPQKPVPTWHMHELISKEGNTFMRLPNDAGKRSL
;
A
#
# COMPACT_ATOMS: atom_id res chain seq x y z
N MET A 1 43.72 -5.01 13.56
CA MET A 1 43.11 -5.70 12.41
C MET A 1 41.62 -5.85 12.71
N ARG A 2 40.79 -4.90 12.26
CA ARG A 2 39.34 -4.87 12.52
C ARG A 2 38.64 -5.63 11.39
N ILE A 3 37.96 -6.72 11.76
CA ILE A 3 37.22 -7.58 10.84
C ILE A 3 35.92 -6.86 10.47
N TYR A 4 35.81 -6.40 9.22
CA TYR A 4 34.56 -5.90 8.66
C TYR A 4 33.66 -7.09 8.34
N PHE A 5 32.67 -7.36 9.18
CA PHE A 5 31.58 -8.27 8.82
C PHE A 5 30.66 -7.55 7.84
N ILE A 6 30.80 -7.87 6.55
CA ILE A 6 29.86 -7.48 5.50
C ILE A 6 28.60 -8.34 5.67
N LEU A 7 27.65 -7.87 6.48
CA LEU A 7 26.31 -8.45 6.51
C LEU A 7 25.54 -7.95 5.27
N TYR A 8 25.41 -8.85 4.30
CA TYR A 8 24.51 -8.68 3.16
C TYR A 8 23.06 -8.64 3.66
N THR A 9 22.49 -7.45 3.83
CA THR A 9 21.06 -7.29 4.10
C THR A 9 20.33 -6.87 2.83
N ILE A 10 19.68 -7.85 2.20
CA ILE A 10 18.84 -7.67 1.03
C ILE A 10 17.62 -6.80 1.43
N CYS A 11 17.50 -5.62 0.82
CA CYS A 11 16.43 -4.67 1.17
C CYS A 11 15.00 -5.06 0.78
N TYR A 12 14.81 -6.21 0.12
CA TYR A 12 13.47 -6.64 -0.30
C TYR A 12 13.21 -8.15 -0.21
N ALA A 13 14.11 -8.96 0.38
CA ALA A 13 13.89 -10.42 0.43
C ALA A 13 14.43 -11.17 1.65
N GLN A 14 14.85 -10.49 2.72
CA GLN A 14 14.94 -11.16 4.02
C GLN A 14 13.75 -10.75 4.87
N THR A 15 12.76 -11.62 4.83
CA THR A 15 11.94 -11.96 5.99
C THR A 15 12.75 -11.72 7.26
N CYS A 16 12.43 -10.64 7.95
CA CYS A 16 12.74 -10.50 9.36
C CYS A 16 12.11 -11.73 10.04
N PRO A 17 12.90 -12.69 10.55
CA PRO A 17 12.35 -13.90 11.17
C PRO A 17 11.48 -13.54 12.40
N ASP A 18 11.80 -12.41 13.02
CA ASP A 18 11.10 -11.78 14.15
C ASP A 18 10.06 -10.73 13.72
N CYS A 19 9.75 -10.67 12.43
CA CYS A 19 8.57 -9.95 11.91
C CYS A 19 7.45 -10.95 11.57
N ARG A 20 7.58 -12.21 12.01
CA ARG A 20 6.48 -12.83 12.74
C ARG A 20 6.16 -11.85 13.84
N GLY A 21 5.14 -11.01 13.63
CA GLY A 21 4.63 -10.16 14.70
C GLY A 21 4.53 -11.00 15.95
N ASP A 22 4.96 -10.46 17.08
CA ASP A 22 4.92 -11.11 18.38
C ASP A 22 3.77 -12.11 18.40
N GLY A 23 4.14 -13.38 18.35
CA GLY A 23 3.23 -14.51 18.49
C GLY A 23 2.71 -14.63 19.92
N SER A 24 2.54 -13.50 20.60
CA SER A 24 2.10 -13.36 21.98
C SER A 24 1.21 -12.13 22.11
N ASP A 25 0.21 -12.02 21.24
CA ASP A 25 -1.14 -11.52 21.60
C ASP A 25 -2.15 -11.70 20.45
N THR A 26 -2.16 -12.89 19.83
CA THR A 26 -3.32 -13.34 19.01
C THR A 26 -4.36 -14.11 19.83
N SER A 27 -4.15 -14.24 21.14
CA SER A 27 -5.19 -14.68 22.07
C SER A 27 -6.00 -13.48 22.51
N LEU A 28 -6.84 -12.95 21.63
CA LEU A 28 -8.13 -12.32 21.94
C LEU A 28 -8.77 -11.87 20.63
N LEU A 29 -10.02 -12.30 20.43
CA LEU A 29 -10.86 -12.18 19.23
C LEU A 29 -10.68 -13.28 18.18
N GLN A 30 -10.71 -14.55 18.62
CA GLN A 30 -11.45 -15.56 17.85
C GLN A 30 -12.94 -15.17 17.92
N VAL A 31 -13.37 -14.30 17.02
CA VAL A 31 -14.80 -14.19 16.71
C VAL A 31 -15.10 -15.36 15.79
N ASP A 32 -15.78 -16.37 16.34
CA ASP A 32 -16.16 -17.60 15.67
C ASP A 32 -17.32 -17.35 14.68
N SER A 33 -17.08 -16.48 13.71
CA SER A 33 -17.98 -16.22 12.60
C SER A 33 -17.25 -16.51 11.32
N ARG A 34 -17.29 -17.77 10.87
CA ARG A 34 -16.92 -18.08 9.49
C ARG A 34 -17.88 -17.28 8.59
N PRO A 35 -17.37 -16.41 7.70
CA PRO A 35 -18.24 -15.68 6.80
C PRO A 35 -19.00 -16.67 5.90
N PRO A 36 -20.24 -16.33 5.48
CA PRO A 36 -21.01 -17.23 4.63
C PRO A 36 -20.25 -17.57 3.34
N PRO A 37 -20.52 -18.74 2.72
CA PRO A 37 -19.82 -19.22 1.53
C PRO A 37 -19.77 -18.22 0.36
N ASP A 38 -20.72 -17.28 0.34
CA ASP A 38 -20.91 -16.30 -0.74
C ASP A 38 -20.43 -14.88 -0.37
N ALA A 39 -19.74 -14.71 0.77
CA ALA A 39 -19.23 -13.41 1.17
C ALA A 39 -18.10 -12.95 0.23
N PRO A 40 -18.21 -11.75 -0.37
CA PRO A 40 -17.22 -11.26 -1.31
C PRO A 40 -15.89 -10.94 -0.62
N GLY A 41 -14.81 -11.34 -1.28
CA GLY A 41 -13.45 -10.98 -0.85
C GLY A 41 -13.13 -9.51 -1.10
N ILE A 42 -12.26 -8.95 -0.27
CA ILE A 42 -11.74 -7.59 -0.34
C ILE A 42 -10.24 -7.62 -0.62
N ILE A 43 -9.83 -6.87 -1.64
CA ILE A 43 -8.43 -6.60 -1.94
C ILE A 43 -8.08 -5.21 -1.42
N ILE A 44 -7.08 -5.10 -0.55
CA ILE A 44 -6.46 -3.83 -0.18
C ILE A 44 -5.29 -3.60 -1.12
N TRP A 45 -5.47 -2.66 -2.06
CA TRP A 45 -4.48 -2.27 -3.07
C TRP A 45 -3.74 -1.03 -2.57
N SER A 46 -2.53 -1.23 -2.04
CA SER A 46 -1.76 -0.14 -1.42
C SER A 46 -0.29 -0.51 -1.29
N TYR A 47 0.62 0.47 -1.41
CA TYR A 47 2.04 0.30 -1.08
C TYR A 47 2.33 0.33 0.43
N GLY A 48 1.35 0.73 1.26
CA GLY A 48 1.36 0.52 2.70
C GLY A 48 2.09 1.54 3.60
N ARG A 49 2.32 1.04 4.82
CA ARG A 49 2.90 1.58 6.07
C ARG A 49 1.98 2.41 6.97
N SER A 50 1.99 3.74 6.98
CA SER A 50 1.13 4.47 7.94
C SER A 50 -0.33 4.49 7.48
N ALA A 51 -1.29 4.44 8.42
CA ALA A 51 -2.74 4.33 8.21
C ALA A 51 -3.25 3.00 7.60
N THR A 52 -2.53 2.33 6.69
CA THR A 52 -2.96 1.04 6.15
C THR A 52 -3.09 0.00 7.27
N GLY A 53 -2.14 -0.06 8.21
CA GLY A 53 -2.23 -0.97 9.37
C GLY A 53 -3.48 -0.75 10.23
N SER A 54 -3.83 0.51 10.49
CA SER A 54 -5.06 0.87 11.22
C SER A 54 -6.31 0.47 10.43
N LEU A 55 -6.32 0.72 9.12
CA LEU A 55 -7.39 0.27 8.22
C LEU A 55 -7.53 -1.26 8.25
N LYS A 56 -6.43 -2.01 8.16
CA LYS A 56 -6.42 -3.49 8.22
C LYS A 56 -7.13 -4.00 9.47
N ARG A 57 -6.68 -3.55 10.65
CA ARG A 57 -7.21 -4.06 11.93
C ARG A 57 -8.64 -3.57 12.19
N SER A 58 -8.96 -2.34 11.80
CA SER A 58 -10.31 -1.81 11.92
C SER A 58 -11.28 -2.55 10.99
N LEU A 59 -10.85 -2.91 9.77
CA LEU A 59 -11.63 -3.77 8.87
C LEU A 59 -11.86 -5.15 9.47
N ILE A 60 -10.81 -5.83 9.97
CA ILE A 60 -10.96 -7.14 10.64
C ILE A 60 -11.94 -7.04 11.80
N SER A 61 -11.79 -6.04 12.67
CA SER A 61 -12.66 -5.86 13.83
C SER A 61 -14.12 -5.63 13.44
N ALA A 62 -14.36 -4.92 12.34
CA ALA A 62 -15.71 -4.58 11.90
C ALA A 62 -16.37 -5.70 11.07
N THR A 63 -15.60 -6.43 10.26
CA THR A 63 -16.13 -7.45 9.34
C THR A 63 -15.99 -8.89 9.85
N GLY A 64 -15.10 -9.15 10.80
CA GLY A 64 -14.72 -10.50 11.20
C GLY A 64 -13.93 -11.27 10.13
N TYR A 65 -13.54 -10.62 9.03
CA TYR A 65 -12.80 -11.29 7.97
C TYR A 65 -11.36 -11.56 8.38
N THR A 66 -10.79 -12.64 7.83
CA THR A 66 -9.39 -13.00 8.06
C THR A 66 -8.56 -12.83 6.80
N TYR A 67 -7.25 -12.62 6.99
CA TYR A 67 -6.32 -12.50 5.88
C TYR A 67 -6.08 -13.83 5.18
N CYS A 68 -5.91 -13.77 3.86
CA CYS A 68 -5.34 -14.83 3.05
C CYS A 68 -4.03 -15.30 3.69
N ARG A 69 -3.93 -16.61 3.96
CA ARG A 69 -2.81 -17.24 4.68
C ARG A 69 -2.55 -16.71 6.10
N ASN A 70 -3.52 -16.03 6.71
CA ASN A 70 -3.39 -15.34 8.01
C ASN A 70 -2.23 -14.34 8.04
N MET A 71 -1.85 -13.79 6.87
CA MET A 71 -0.74 -12.86 6.73
C MET A 71 -1.23 -11.53 6.18
N GLY A 72 -0.78 -10.43 6.78
CA GLY A 72 -1.15 -9.09 6.34
C GLY A 72 -0.62 -8.71 4.95
N GLU A 73 0.36 -9.43 4.40
CA GLU A 73 0.91 -9.30 3.03
C GLU A 73 1.37 -10.70 2.54
N PRO A 74 0.44 -11.58 2.08
CA PRO A 74 0.71 -13.00 1.81
C PRO A 74 1.62 -13.27 0.60
N PHE A 75 1.94 -12.24 -0.19
CA PHE A 75 2.74 -12.31 -1.41
C PHE A 75 3.99 -11.41 -1.35
N ALA A 76 4.43 -11.03 -0.15
CA ALA A 76 5.66 -10.24 0.01
C ALA A 76 6.94 -11.03 -0.36
N ASP A 77 6.90 -12.37 -0.27
CA ASP A 77 8.04 -13.28 -0.46
C ASP A 77 7.85 -14.25 -1.65
N ARG A 78 6.79 -14.08 -2.44
CA ARG A 78 6.43 -14.99 -3.53
C ARG A 78 5.38 -14.35 -4.45
N ALA A 79 5.35 -14.79 -5.70
CA ALA A 79 4.34 -14.32 -6.63
C ALA A 79 2.93 -14.85 -6.32
N PRO A 80 1.88 -14.04 -6.56
CA PRO A 80 0.51 -14.50 -6.51
C PRO A 80 0.24 -15.51 -7.65
N ASN A 81 -0.66 -16.47 -7.37
CA ASN A 81 -1.14 -17.42 -8.36
C ASN A 81 -2.61 -17.77 -8.09
N ILE A 82 -3.28 -18.27 -9.14
CA ILE A 82 -4.72 -18.58 -9.14
C ILE A 82 -5.08 -19.54 -8.00
N GLN A 83 -4.29 -20.61 -7.81
CA GLN A 83 -4.56 -21.63 -6.80
C GLN A 83 -4.53 -21.06 -5.38
N SER A 84 -3.62 -20.11 -5.12
CA SER A 84 -3.51 -19.45 -3.82
C SER A 84 -4.70 -18.53 -3.54
N LEU A 85 -5.15 -17.78 -4.54
CA LEU A 85 -6.33 -16.91 -4.43
C LEU A 85 -7.60 -17.74 -4.16
N GLN A 86 -7.83 -18.79 -4.94
CA GLN A 86 -8.96 -19.72 -4.75
C GLN A 86 -8.90 -20.43 -3.39
N ARG A 87 -7.70 -20.81 -2.92
CA ARG A 87 -7.53 -21.44 -1.61
C ARG A 87 -7.92 -20.49 -0.47
N CYS A 88 -7.58 -19.21 -0.56
CA CYS A 88 -7.95 -18.24 0.45
C CYS A 88 -9.47 -18.08 0.54
N MET A 89 -10.14 -17.95 -0.61
CA MET A 89 -11.60 -17.85 -0.66
C MET A 89 -12.29 -19.11 -0.11
N ARG A 90 -11.83 -20.32 -0.50
CA ARG A 90 -12.35 -21.59 0.05
C ARG A 90 -12.18 -21.74 1.57
N LYS A 91 -11.17 -21.08 2.15
CA LYS A 91 -10.92 -21.08 3.60
C LYS A 91 -11.67 -19.96 4.35
N GLY A 92 -12.50 -19.17 3.67
CA GLY A 92 -13.15 -18.00 4.26
C GLY A 92 -12.17 -16.86 4.61
N GLN A 93 -10.99 -16.84 3.97
CA GLN A 93 -9.98 -15.81 4.15
C GLN A 93 -10.21 -14.68 3.15
N LEU A 94 -11.16 -13.81 3.50
CA LEU A 94 -11.75 -12.82 2.61
C LEU A 94 -11.00 -11.48 2.54
N LEU A 95 -9.86 -11.33 3.21
CA LEU A 95 -9.00 -10.15 3.08
C LEU A 95 -7.70 -10.51 2.38
N LEU A 96 -7.33 -9.72 1.38
CA LEU A 96 -6.03 -9.81 0.71
C LEU A 96 -5.42 -8.41 0.63
N MET A 97 -4.30 -8.13 1.29
CA MET A 97 -3.51 -6.96 0.92
C MET A 97 -2.42 -7.36 -0.06
N ILE A 98 -2.23 -6.53 -1.08
CA ILE A 98 -1.12 -6.66 -1.99
C ILE A 98 -0.58 -5.27 -2.34
N LYS A 99 0.75 -5.13 -2.32
CA LYS A 99 1.42 -3.97 -2.91
C LYS A 99 1.54 -4.23 -4.41
N PRO A 100 1.32 -3.24 -5.28
CA PRO A 100 1.45 -3.42 -6.72
C PRO A 100 2.77 -4.08 -7.13
N GLN A 101 3.86 -3.74 -6.42
CA GLN A 101 5.19 -4.30 -6.65
C GLN A 101 5.34 -5.81 -6.46
N HIS A 102 4.50 -6.41 -5.60
CA HIS A 102 4.53 -7.85 -5.41
C HIS A 102 4.10 -8.63 -6.66
N LEU A 103 3.48 -7.98 -7.65
CA LEU A 103 3.13 -8.62 -8.92
C LEU A 103 4.38 -8.89 -9.77
N PHE A 104 5.38 -8.01 -9.74
CA PHE A 104 6.54 -8.06 -10.64
C PHE A 104 7.85 -8.50 -9.97
N GLU A 105 7.98 -8.40 -8.64
CA GLU A 105 9.23 -8.71 -7.93
C GLU A 105 9.65 -10.19 -7.98
N HIS A 106 8.69 -11.11 -7.98
CA HIS A 106 8.98 -12.54 -7.73
C HIS A 106 8.84 -13.43 -8.97
N GLY A 107 8.45 -12.87 -10.12
CA GLY A 107 8.15 -13.60 -11.34
C GLY A 107 6.92 -14.52 -11.20
N GLY A 108 6.09 -14.63 -12.23
CA GLY A 108 4.90 -15.49 -12.18
C GLY A 108 3.89 -15.25 -13.29
N ALA A 109 2.76 -15.95 -13.24
CA ALA A 109 1.71 -15.82 -14.26
C ALA A 109 0.86 -14.55 -14.08
N LEU A 110 0.80 -13.97 -12.86
CA LEU A 110 -0.06 -12.83 -12.53
C LEU A 110 0.75 -11.53 -12.40
N GLN A 111 1.71 -11.31 -13.29
CA GLN A 111 2.59 -10.12 -13.27
C GLN A 111 1.89 -8.84 -13.72
N ARG A 112 0.91 -8.96 -14.63
CA ARG A 112 0.13 -7.80 -15.08
C ARG A 112 -1.05 -7.60 -14.12
N PRO A 113 -1.37 -6.34 -13.73
CA PRO A 113 -2.51 -6.08 -12.87
C PRO A 113 -3.83 -6.66 -13.41
N GLN A 114 -4.04 -6.63 -14.73
CA GLN A 114 -5.21 -7.22 -15.40
C GLN A 114 -5.34 -8.72 -15.10
N ASP A 115 -4.25 -9.49 -15.26
CA ASP A 115 -4.25 -10.93 -15.01
C ASP A 115 -4.53 -11.22 -13.52
N PHE A 116 -3.90 -10.46 -12.62
CA PHE A 116 -4.11 -10.58 -11.18
C PHE A 116 -5.58 -10.33 -10.80
N PHE A 117 -6.17 -9.20 -11.23
CA PHE A 117 -7.55 -8.86 -10.89
C PHE A 117 -8.54 -9.81 -11.56
N GLN A 118 -8.26 -10.33 -12.76
CA GLN A 118 -9.10 -11.34 -13.39
C GLN A 118 -9.11 -12.64 -12.58
N ALA A 119 -7.92 -13.12 -12.18
CA ALA A 119 -7.80 -14.31 -11.34
C ALA A 119 -8.47 -14.13 -9.97
N ALA A 120 -8.30 -12.96 -9.34
CA ALA A 120 -8.95 -12.66 -8.07
C ALA A 120 -10.47 -12.54 -8.22
N PHE A 121 -10.98 -12.03 -9.34
CA PHE A 121 -12.40 -11.93 -9.59
C PHE A 121 -13.00 -13.33 -9.74
N GLN A 122 -12.34 -14.21 -10.51
CA GLN A 122 -12.75 -15.61 -10.62
C GLN A 122 -12.71 -16.35 -9.27
N ALA A 123 -11.79 -15.98 -8.37
CA ALA A 123 -11.71 -16.57 -7.04
C ALA A 123 -12.85 -16.11 -6.09
N GLY A 124 -13.50 -14.97 -6.36
CA GLY A 124 -14.60 -14.44 -5.54
C GLY A 124 -14.32 -13.11 -4.84
N PHE A 125 -13.18 -12.46 -5.14
CA PHE A 125 -12.95 -11.08 -4.71
C PHE A 125 -13.84 -10.13 -5.53
N ARG A 126 -14.47 -9.15 -4.88
CA ARG A 126 -15.39 -8.20 -5.54
C ARG A 126 -15.16 -6.75 -5.14
N ILE A 127 -14.43 -6.50 -4.06
CA ILE A 127 -14.17 -5.14 -3.57
C ILE A 127 -12.68 -4.86 -3.64
N VAL A 128 -12.32 -3.66 -4.14
CA VAL A 128 -10.96 -3.14 -4.05
C VAL A 128 -10.96 -1.89 -3.19
N VAL A 129 -10.23 -1.94 -2.08
CA VAL A 129 -9.93 -0.78 -1.25
C VAL A 129 -8.59 -0.23 -1.69
N GLY A 130 -8.60 0.90 -2.40
CA GLY A 130 -7.41 1.58 -2.90
C GLY A 130 -6.91 2.61 -1.89
N SER A 131 -5.61 2.60 -1.57
CA SER A 131 -4.99 3.69 -0.82
C SER A 131 -3.58 3.99 -1.31
N PHE A 132 -3.36 5.26 -1.66
CA PHE A 132 -2.08 5.80 -2.09
C PHE A 132 -1.71 7.01 -1.24
N ARG A 133 -0.45 7.07 -0.78
CA ARG A 133 0.13 8.23 -0.11
C ARG A 133 0.88 9.03 -1.15
N GLU A 134 0.51 10.27 -1.41
CA GLU A 134 1.13 11.07 -2.47
C GLU A 134 2.63 11.30 -2.21
N ASN A 135 2.98 11.66 -0.98
CA ASN A 135 4.36 11.86 -0.54
C ASN A 135 5.07 10.50 -0.32
N GLN A 136 5.68 9.98 -1.39
CA GLN A 136 6.42 8.72 -1.36
C GLN A 136 7.71 8.82 -0.56
N LEU A 137 8.37 9.98 -0.54
CA LEU A 137 9.59 10.17 0.26
C LEU A 137 9.31 9.94 1.74
N ALA A 138 8.26 10.56 2.27
CA ALA A 138 7.89 10.37 3.66
C ALA A 138 7.40 8.94 3.97
N ARG A 139 6.93 8.18 2.97
CA ARG A 139 6.65 6.74 3.10
C ARG A 139 7.94 5.93 3.22
N ASP A 140 8.91 6.20 2.36
CA ASP A 140 10.16 5.44 2.27
C ASP A 140 11.09 5.76 3.44
N LEU A 141 11.19 7.03 3.85
CA LEU A 141 11.92 7.48 5.04
C LEU A 141 11.37 6.89 6.32
N SER A 142 10.05 6.76 6.42
CA SER A 142 9.47 6.02 7.53
C SER A 142 9.95 4.56 7.53
N SER A 143 10.22 3.96 6.36
CA SER A 143 10.50 2.50 6.15
C SER A 143 11.89 2.10 6.56
N PHE A 144 12.90 2.61 5.86
CA PHE A 144 13.62 3.72 6.45
C PHE A 144 14.12 3.56 7.90
N GLU A 145 13.60 4.48 8.71
CA GLU A 145 13.76 4.57 10.15
C GLU A 145 13.35 3.31 10.90
N LEU A 146 12.23 2.67 10.54
CA LEU A 146 11.79 1.47 11.25
C LEU A 146 12.84 0.37 11.16
N LYS A 147 13.42 0.19 9.97
CA LYS A 147 14.51 -0.76 9.74
C LYS A 147 15.78 -0.34 10.47
N THR A 148 16.18 0.92 10.32
CA THR A 148 17.37 1.45 11.01
C THR A 148 17.27 1.32 12.53
N ARG A 149 16.08 1.53 13.10
CA ARG A 149 15.82 1.32 14.54
C ARG A 149 15.97 -0.14 14.95
N GLN A 150 15.55 -1.08 14.11
CA GLN A 150 15.75 -2.51 14.34
C GLN A 150 17.23 -2.88 14.25
N ASP A 151 17.94 -2.36 13.26
CA ASP A 151 19.38 -2.60 13.08
C ASP A 151 20.19 -2.03 14.25
N ARG A 152 19.88 -0.81 14.71
CA ARG A 152 20.49 -0.20 15.91
C ARG A 152 20.25 -0.99 17.20
N ARG A 153 19.10 -1.68 17.33
CA ARG A 153 18.85 -2.57 18.47
C ARG A 153 19.75 -3.81 18.45
N LYS A 154 20.14 -4.28 17.26
CA LYS A 154 21.03 -5.44 17.07
C LYS A 154 22.51 -5.06 17.09
N LEU A 155 22.82 -3.87 16.57
CA LEU A 155 24.15 -3.31 16.40
C LEU A 155 24.10 -1.84 16.86
N PRO A 156 24.39 -1.56 18.15
CA PRO A 156 24.32 -0.20 18.69
C PRO A 156 25.13 0.84 17.91
N ASP A 157 26.26 0.41 17.34
CA ASP A 157 27.14 1.25 16.51
C ASP A 157 26.78 1.25 15.01
N TYR A 158 25.54 0.91 14.67
CA TYR A 158 25.08 0.92 13.29
C TYR A 158 25.15 2.33 12.69
N VAL A 159 25.99 2.48 11.66
CA VAL A 159 26.14 3.71 10.88
C VAL A 159 25.44 3.54 9.54
N ILE A 160 24.69 4.57 9.14
CA ILE A 160 24.09 4.65 7.81
C ILE A 160 25.21 4.99 6.81
N ASP A 161 25.56 4.04 5.96
CA ASP A 161 26.50 4.24 4.86
C ASP A 161 25.73 4.62 3.58
N PRO A 162 25.91 5.82 3.01
CA PRO A 162 25.22 6.24 1.79
C PRO A 162 25.56 5.39 0.57
N ASN A 163 26.70 4.69 0.59
CA ASN A 163 27.12 3.82 -0.51
C ASN A 163 26.57 2.40 -0.42
N SER A 164 26.06 2.02 0.76
CA SER A 164 25.45 0.71 0.99
C SER A 164 24.32 0.45 0.01
N THR A 165 24.37 -0.71 -0.64
CA THR A 165 23.28 -1.20 -1.49
C THR A 165 21.96 -1.27 -0.72
N ALA A 166 22.00 -1.49 0.59
CA ALA A 166 20.79 -1.50 1.40
C ALA A 166 20.14 -0.11 1.48
N VAL A 167 20.93 0.93 1.79
CA VAL A 167 20.41 2.31 1.88
C VAL A 167 19.88 2.77 0.53
N LYS A 168 20.66 2.57 -0.55
CA LYS A 168 20.27 2.88 -1.93
C LYS A 168 18.97 2.19 -2.36
N ARG A 169 18.79 0.91 -2.01
CA ARG A 169 17.57 0.17 -2.33
C ARG A 169 16.36 0.59 -1.51
N CYS A 170 16.56 1.03 -0.26
CA CYS A 170 15.45 1.41 0.61
C CYS A 170 14.95 2.84 0.33
N LEU A 171 15.83 3.71 -0.15
CA LEU A 171 15.54 5.11 -0.46
C LEU A 171 15.53 5.41 -1.96
N HIS A 172 15.76 4.38 -2.78
CA HIS A 172 15.60 4.38 -4.23
C HIS A 172 16.48 5.40 -4.97
N TYR A 173 17.67 5.71 -4.43
CA TYR A 173 18.66 6.57 -5.10
C TYR A 173 19.84 5.75 -5.70
N PRO A 174 20.39 6.18 -6.86
CA PRO A 174 19.85 7.20 -7.74
C PRO A 174 18.56 6.77 -8.45
N GLY A 175 17.71 7.74 -8.83
CA GLY A 175 16.49 7.52 -9.60
C GLY A 175 15.18 7.65 -8.80
N ILE A 176 15.16 8.47 -7.75
CA ILE A 176 14.01 8.63 -6.85
C ILE A 176 12.75 9.03 -7.63
N VAL A 177 12.85 10.04 -8.49
CA VAL A 177 11.71 10.57 -9.27
C VAL A 177 11.13 9.49 -10.18
N ARG A 178 11.99 8.78 -10.93
CA ARG A 178 11.56 7.71 -11.83
C ARG A 178 10.83 6.61 -11.06
N TYR A 179 11.38 6.20 -9.91
CA TYR A 179 10.75 5.20 -9.06
C TYR A 179 9.36 5.65 -8.57
N TYR A 180 9.19 6.92 -8.19
CA TYR A 180 7.89 7.44 -7.75
C TYR A 180 6.84 7.50 -8.87
N GLU A 181 7.24 7.83 -10.09
CA GLU A 181 6.35 7.75 -11.27
C GLU A 181 5.95 6.30 -11.61
N GLU A 182 6.89 5.36 -11.49
CA GLU A 182 6.60 3.93 -11.66
C GLU A 182 5.58 3.44 -10.62
N LEU A 183 5.72 3.85 -9.36
CA LEU A 183 4.77 3.51 -8.30
C LEU A 183 3.36 4.01 -8.62
N ARG A 184 3.22 5.27 -9.04
CA ARG A 184 1.95 5.87 -9.47
C ARG A 184 1.34 5.07 -10.62
N THR A 185 2.14 4.82 -11.65
CA THR A 185 1.71 4.12 -12.85
C THR A 185 1.16 2.73 -12.52
N ASN A 186 1.90 1.94 -11.75
CA ASN A 186 1.49 0.60 -11.37
C ASN A 186 0.25 0.60 -10.48
N TYR A 187 0.13 1.58 -9.58
CA TYR A 187 -1.06 1.74 -8.76
C TYR A 187 -2.31 2.03 -9.61
N SER A 188 -2.21 3.01 -10.52
CA SER A 188 -3.31 3.42 -11.40
C SER A 188 -3.74 2.28 -12.32
N LEU A 189 -2.80 1.57 -12.94
CA LEU A 189 -3.09 0.41 -13.79
C LEU A 189 -3.84 -0.70 -13.04
N GLY A 190 -3.55 -0.91 -11.76
CA GLY A 190 -4.29 -1.85 -10.94
C GLY A 190 -5.73 -1.44 -10.67
N LEU A 191 -5.96 -0.17 -10.33
CA LEU A 191 -7.33 0.31 -10.10
C LEU A 191 -8.15 0.33 -11.39
N GLU A 192 -7.54 0.68 -12.52
CA GLU A 192 -8.17 0.60 -13.83
C GLU A 192 -8.53 -0.84 -14.20
N ALA A 193 -7.61 -1.80 -14.00
CA ALA A 193 -7.88 -3.21 -14.22
C ALA A 193 -9.04 -3.73 -13.36
N ALA A 194 -9.05 -3.38 -12.07
CA ALA A 194 -10.15 -3.73 -11.17
C ALA A 194 -11.48 -3.14 -11.65
N TYR A 195 -11.48 -1.87 -12.04
CA TYR A 195 -12.67 -1.20 -12.52
C TYR A 195 -13.24 -1.86 -13.77
N ASN A 196 -12.40 -2.12 -14.77
CA ASN A 196 -12.80 -2.73 -16.04
C ASN A 196 -13.38 -4.14 -15.87
N LEU A 197 -13.04 -4.81 -14.76
CA LEU A 197 -13.57 -6.14 -14.39
C LEU A 197 -14.82 -6.06 -13.50
N GLY A 198 -15.35 -4.87 -13.23
CA GLY A 198 -16.58 -4.68 -12.47
C GLY A 198 -16.42 -4.78 -10.96
N TYR A 199 -15.21 -4.56 -10.42
CA TYR A 199 -15.04 -4.46 -8.96
C TYR A 199 -15.72 -3.21 -8.41
N THR A 200 -16.25 -3.31 -7.19
CA THR A 200 -16.60 -2.12 -6.41
C THR A 200 -15.32 -1.52 -5.82
N ILE A 201 -14.92 -0.35 -6.32
CA ILE A 201 -13.73 0.35 -5.85
C ILE A 201 -14.09 1.32 -4.72
N VAL A 202 -13.34 1.26 -3.63
CA VAL A 202 -13.45 2.16 -2.49
C VAL A 202 -12.10 2.86 -2.30
N PRO A 203 -11.87 4.01 -2.97
CA PRO A 203 -10.59 4.72 -2.89
C PRO A 203 -10.53 5.65 -1.67
N PHE A 204 -9.34 5.73 -1.08
CA PHE A 204 -9.00 6.62 0.03
C PHE A 204 -7.70 7.36 -0.26
N SER A 205 -7.67 8.65 0.10
CA SER A 205 -6.39 9.33 0.27
C SER A 205 -5.70 8.82 1.54
N PHE A 206 -4.39 8.98 1.62
CA PHE A 206 -3.68 8.76 2.89
C PHE A 206 -4.23 9.66 4.01
N GLN A 207 -4.60 10.90 3.68
CA GLN A 207 -5.16 11.87 4.63
C GLN A 207 -6.51 11.41 5.22
N ASP A 208 -7.38 10.80 4.41
CA ASP A 208 -8.63 10.21 4.87
C ASP A 208 -8.37 9.17 5.96
N LEU A 209 -7.40 8.29 5.73
CA LEU A 209 -7.12 7.19 6.63
C LEU A 209 -6.48 7.64 7.95
N ILE A 210 -5.59 8.65 7.93
CA ILE A 210 -4.98 9.17 9.17
C ILE A 210 -5.95 10.01 9.99
N ARG A 211 -6.89 10.74 9.36
CA ARG A 211 -7.87 11.58 10.07
C ARG A 211 -9.05 10.79 10.60
N ASP A 212 -9.59 9.88 9.78
CA ASP A 212 -10.76 9.07 10.15
C ASP A 212 -10.71 7.71 9.43
N THR A 213 -9.92 6.79 9.98
CA THR A 213 -9.90 5.39 9.52
C THR A 213 -11.30 4.78 9.49
N CYS A 214 -12.21 5.16 10.41
CA CYS A 214 -13.54 4.59 10.48
C CYS A 214 -14.48 5.06 9.38
N LYS A 215 -14.34 6.30 8.89
CA LYS A 215 -14.99 6.72 7.64
C LYS A 215 -14.62 5.79 6.50
N GLY A 216 -13.35 5.37 6.44
CA GLY A 216 -12.89 4.38 5.46
C GLY A 216 -13.58 3.03 5.62
N VAL A 217 -13.55 2.46 6.82
CA VAL A 217 -14.20 1.17 7.13
C VAL A 217 -15.70 1.21 6.84
N ARG A 218 -16.42 2.27 7.23
CA ARG A 218 -17.86 2.42 6.97
C ARG A 218 -18.16 2.48 5.47
N ARG A 219 -17.33 3.15 4.65
CA ARG A 219 -17.47 3.15 3.18
C ARG A 219 -17.26 1.75 2.60
N THR A 220 -16.27 1.01 3.09
CA THR A 220 -16.07 -0.40 2.68
C THR A 220 -17.24 -1.30 3.08
N ILE A 221 -17.78 -1.15 4.29
CA ILE A 221 -18.97 -1.89 4.75
C ILE A 221 -20.20 -1.54 3.91
N LYS A 222 -20.38 -0.27 3.55
CA LYS A 222 -21.46 0.15 2.63
C LYS A 222 -21.33 -0.56 1.28
N ALA A 223 -20.12 -0.68 0.74
CA ALA A 223 -19.86 -1.43 -0.49
C ALA A 223 -20.15 -2.93 -0.34
N LEU A 224 -19.83 -3.55 0.81
CA LEU A 224 -20.23 -4.94 1.10
C LEU A 224 -21.75 -5.09 1.10
N ARG A 225 -22.48 -4.17 1.78
CA ARG A 225 -23.94 -4.21 1.85
C ARG A 225 -24.60 -4.06 0.47
N SER A 226 -24.05 -3.25 -0.44
CA SER A 226 -24.58 -3.14 -1.81
C SER A 226 -24.46 -4.42 -2.62
N LEU A 227 -23.59 -5.35 -2.22
CA LEU A 227 -23.48 -6.69 -2.84
C LEU A 227 -24.47 -7.70 -2.22
N LYS A 228 -25.47 -7.24 -1.46
CA LYS A 228 -26.53 -8.07 -0.83
C LYS A 228 -25.99 -9.17 0.09
N VAL A 229 -24.88 -8.89 0.77
CA VAL A 229 -24.30 -9.81 1.76
C VAL A 229 -25.20 -9.84 2.99
N SER A 230 -25.62 -11.04 3.42
CA SER A 230 -26.51 -11.25 4.57
C SER A 230 -25.84 -11.09 5.94
N GLN A 231 -24.51 -10.96 5.96
CA GLN A 231 -23.71 -10.88 7.17
C GLN A 231 -23.92 -9.54 7.90
N SER A 232 -24.09 -9.60 9.22
CA SER A 232 -24.04 -8.42 10.08
C SER A 232 -22.59 -7.95 10.27
N PHE A 233 -22.35 -6.66 10.06
CA PHE A 233 -21.06 -6.01 10.33
C PHE A 233 -21.17 -5.19 11.62
N LYS A 234 -20.10 -5.20 12.43
CA LYS A 234 -20.00 -4.36 13.62
C LYS A 234 -19.69 -2.92 13.20
N ASP A 235 -20.00 -1.98 14.09
CA ASP A 235 -19.51 -0.63 13.92
C ASP A 235 -17.99 -0.58 14.02
N CYS A 236 -17.39 0.36 13.29
CA CYS A 236 -15.95 0.54 13.33
C CYS A 236 -15.52 1.09 14.70
N SER A 237 -14.59 0.37 15.33
CA SER A 237 -13.71 0.91 16.37
C SER A 237 -12.32 1.05 15.76
N ALA A 238 -11.78 2.28 15.72
CA ALA A 238 -10.49 2.53 15.11
C ALA A 238 -9.39 1.83 15.93
N VAL A 239 -8.73 0.83 15.33
CA VAL A 239 -7.62 0.13 15.97
C VAL A 239 -6.33 0.82 15.56
N ALA A 240 -5.83 1.71 16.43
CA ALA A 240 -4.55 2.38 16.22
C ALA A 240 -3.40 1.38 16.34
N THR A 241 -2.66 1.17 15.24
CA THR A 241 -1.54 0.22 15.21
C THR A 241 -0.22 0.89 14.96
N HIS A 242 -0.20 1.92 14.13
CA HIS A 242 0.91 2.82 13.91
C HIS A 242 0.35 4.18 13.50
N ILE A 243 -0.27 4.86 14.48
CA ILE A 243 -0.42 6.31 14.45
C ILE A 243 0.72 6.85 15.32
N SER A 244 1.97 6.50 15.00
CA SER A 244 3.02 7.45 15.39
C SER A 244 2.65 8.73 14.64
N PRO A 245 2.52 9.87 15.34
CA PRO A 245 2.14 11.11 14.69
C PRO A 245 3.00 11.29 13.44
N PRO A 246 2.43 11.89 12.38
CA PRO A 246 3.23 12.26 11.21
C PRO A 246 4.46 12.97 11.74
N HIS A 247 5.55 12.78 11.01
CA HIS A 247 6.89 13.28 11.21
C HIS A 247 6.95 14.82 11.39
N ALA A 248 6.18 15.37 12.34
CA ALA A 248 5.93 16.78 12.54
C ALA A 248 7.24 17.38 13.00
N ASN A 249 7.78 18.27 12.16
CA ASN A 249 9.10 18.86 12.31
C ASN A 249 10.29 17.89 12.09
N GLN A 250 10.07 16.72 11.51
CA GLN A 250 11.17 15.83 11.14
C GLN A 250 11.72 16.22 9.77
N THR A 251 13.05 16.24 9.66
CA THR A 251 13.76 16.50 8.41
C THR A 251 14.28 15.20 7.81
N VAL A 252 14.58 15.22 6.51
CA VAL A 252 15.25 14.10 5.82
C VAL A 252 16.56 13.71 6.53
N ASP A 253 17.33 14.68 7.03
CA ASP A 253 18.59 14.42 7.76
C ASP A 253 18.35 13.70 9.07
N SER A 254 17.32 14.10 9.83
CA SER A 254 16.99 13.45 11.11
C SER A 254 16.43 12.03 10.92
N ALA A 255 15.80 11.75 9.78
CA ALA A 255 15.34 10.41 9.38
C ALA A 255 16.49 9.50 8.88
N THR A 256 17.58 10.10 8.42
CA THR A 256 18.73 9.41 7.80
C THR A 256 20.04 9.88 8.42
N ASN A 257 20.85 10.62 7.66
CA ASN A 257 22.01 11.42 8.07
C ASN A 257 22.23 12.54 7.04
N ALA A 258 23.18 13.44 7.30
CA ALA A 258 23.44 14.59 6.43
C ALA A 258 23.84 14.20 4.99
N GLU A 259 24.64 13.15 4.82
CA GLU A 259 25.14 12.71 3.50
C GLU A 259 24.01 12.16 2.63
N VAL A 260 23.19 11.25 3.17
CA VAL A 260 22.04 10.67 2.46
C VAL A 260 21.00 11.75 2.16
N ALA A 261 20.74 12.65 3.12
CA ALA A 261 19.83 13.77 2.90
C ALA A 261 20.30 14.72 1.79
N SER A 262 21.61 14.97 1.69
CA SER A 262 22.19 15.73 0.57
C SER A 262 21.94 15.06 -0.77
N ILE A 263 22.07 13.73 -0.86
CA ILE A 263 21.80 12.96 -2.09
C ILE A 263 20.32 13.07 -2.47
N ILE A 264 19.41 12.84 -1.52
CA ILE A 264 17.97 12.95 -1.75
C ILE A 264 17.59 14.36 -2.22
N ARG A 265 18.12 15.40 -1.57
CA ARG A 265 17.88 16.80 -1.98
C ARG A 265 18.37 17.06 -3.40
N ALA A 266 19.56 16.56 -3.75
CA ALA A 266 20.14 16.77 -5.07
C ALA A 266 19.27 16.16 -6.20
N GLU A 267 18.54 15.08 -5.93
CA GLU A 267 17.61 14.49 -6.90
C GLU A 267 16.24 15.15 -6.95
N LEU A 268 15.77 15.75 -5.86
CA LEU A 268 14.41 16.30 -5.77
C LEU A 268 14.35 17.80 -6.04
N LEU A 269 15.35 18.58 -5.62
CA LEU A 269 15.37 20.03 -5.83
C LEU A 269 15.34 20.38 -7.31
N GLY A 270 14.53 21.37 -7.68
CA GLY A 270 14.35 21.77 -9.08
C GLY A 270 13.46 20.85 -9.91
N THR A 271 12.93 19.77 -9.32
CA THR A 271 11.94 18.90 -9.97
C THR A 271 10.52 19.18 -9.45
N PRO A 272 9.46 18.73 -10.15
CA PRO A 272 8.10 18.76 -9.61
C PRO A 272 7.92 18.01 -8.29
N TYR A 273 8.88 17.16 -7.89
CA TYR A 273 8.83 16.36 -6.68
C TYR A 273 9.49 17.03 -5.46
N GLN A 274 10.05 18.23 -5.61
CA GLN A 274 10.74 18.94 -4.52
C GLN A 274 9.88 19.12 -3.26
N TRP A 275 8.55 19.23 -3.42
CA TRP A 275 7.62 19.39 -2.31
C TRP A 275 7.63 18.21 -1.35
N MET A 276 8.04 17.01 -1.80
CA MET A 276 8.12 15.83 -0.94
C MET A 276 9.20 15.95 0.14
N LEU A 277 10.12 16.91 0.01
CA LEU A 277 11.10 17.25 1.06
C LEU A 277 10.42 17.80 2.33
N ASP A 278 9.23 18.36 2.22
CA ASP A 278 8.33 18.58 3.35
C ASP A 278 7.65 17.25 3.70
N LEU A 279 8.10 16.60 4.78
CA LEU A 279 7.62 15.27 5.17
C LEU A 279 6.19 15.29 5.74
N ASP A 280 5.67 16.47 6.08
CA ASP A 280 4.30 16.68 6.55
C ASP A 280 3.32 16.90 5.38
N ALA A 281 3.82 17.24 4.19
CA ALA A 281 2.98 17.37 3.00
C ALA A 281 2.33 16.03 2.65
N THR A 282 0.99 16.02 2.59
CA THR A 282 0.20 14.81 2.30
C THR A 282 -0.30 14.73 0.86
N ASP A 283 -0.22 15.82 0.10
CA ASP A 283 -0.76 15.94 -1.25
C ASP A 283 0.07 16.92 -2.10
N TRP A 284 -0.17 16.94 -3.42
CA TRP A 284 0.47 17.84 -4.36
C TRP A 284 0.16 19.31 -4.06
N PRO A 285 1.16 20.22 -4.17
CA PRO A 285 0.92 21.64 -4.08
C PRO A 285 0.00 22.14 -5.21
N PRO A 286 -0.84 23.17 -4.97
CA PRO A 286 -1.65 23.77 -6.03
C PRO A 286 -0.80 24.21 -7.23
N GLY A 287 -1.24 23.85 -8.44
CA GLY A 287 -0.55 24.20 -9.69
C GLY A 287 0.63 23.31 -10.05
N ILE A 288 0.93 22.27 -9.26
CA ILE A 288 1.91 21.24 -9.60
C ILE A 288 1.17 19.91 -9.71
N GLU A 289 1.27 19.26 -10.86
CA GLU A 289 0.61 17.97 -11.10
C GLU A 289 1.63 16.86 -11.38
N PRO A 290 1.35 15.61 -10.95
CA PRO A 290 2.13 14.46 -11.38
C PRO A 290 2.00 14.25 -12.90
N GLN A 291 2.99 13.60 -13.52
CA GLN A 291 2.84 13.19 -14.92
C GLN A 291 1.65 12.24 -15.11
N LYS A 292 1.42 11.36 -14.13
CA LYS A 292 0.26 10.47 -14.09
C LYS A 292 -0.52 10.66 -12.79
N PRO A 293 -1.77 11.18 -12.85
CA PRO A 293 -2.62 11.23 -11.68
C PRO A 293 -2.91 9.81 -11.21
N VAL A 294 -2.95 9.64 -9.89
CA VAL A 294 -3.51 8.43 -9.31
C VAL A 294 -5.03 8.61 -9.20
N PRO A 295 -5.82 7.55 -9.38
CA PRO A 295 -7.24 7.53 -9.02
C PRO A 295 -7.42 7.67 -7.50
N THR A 296 -7.13 8.86 -6.98
CA THR A 296 -7.53 9.30 -5.65
C THR A 296 -8.77 10.19 -5.81
N TRP A 297 -9.28 10.66 -4.68
CA TRP A 297 -10.63 11.16 -4.44
C TRP A 297 -11.27 12.07 -5.53
N HIS A 298 -10.49 12.81 -6.32
CA HIS A 298 -10.98 13.68 -7.41
C HIS A 298 -11.71 12.97 -8.56
N MET A 299 -11.57 11.65 -8.72
CA MET A 299 -12.37 10.93 -9.70
C MET A 299 -13.83 10.72 -9.26
N HIS A 300 -14.15 10.73 -7.97
CA HIS A 300 -15.55 10.56 -7.53
C HIS A 300 -16.42 11.80 -7.81
N GLU A 301 -15.86 13.01 -7.79
CA GLU A 301 -16.62 14.22 -8.15
C GLU A 301 -16.93 14.27 -9.64
N LEU A 302 -15.99 13.85 -10.50
CA LEU A 302 -16.21 13.68 -11.94
C LEU A 302 -17.24 12.57 -12.23
N ILE A 303 -17.18 11.44 -11.51
CA ILE A 303 -18.14 10.33 -11.63
C ILE A 303 -19.54 10.71 -11.12
N SER A 304 -19.67 11.65 -10.18
CA SER A 304 -20.97 12.06 -9.63
C SER A 304 -21.68 13.14 -10.45
N LYS A 305 -20.94 13.95 -11.22
CA LYS A 305 -21.51 15.01 -12.07
C LYS A 305 -21.93 14.51 -13.45
N GLU A 306 -21.32 13.43 -13.93
CA GLU A 306 -21.70 12.78 -15.19
C GLU A 306 -22.48 11.50 -14.90
N GLY A 307 -23.81 11.60 -14.84
CA GLY A 307 -24.69 10.47 -14.58
C GLY A 307 -24.29 9.21 -15.35
N ASN A 308 -24.07 8.12 -14.62
CA ASN A 308 -23.93 6.75 -15.13
C ASN A 308 -22.92 6.52 -16.28
N THR A 309 -21.82 7.28 -16.32
CA THR A 309 -20.66 6.92 -17.17
C THR A 309 -19.43 6.77 -16.28
N PHE A 310 -19.27 5.59 -15.69
CA PHE A 310 -18.07 5.29 -14.94
C PHE A 310 -16.85 5.19 -15.90
N MET A 311 -15.75 5.86 -15.54
CA MET A 311 -14.44 5.97 -16.20
C MET A 311 -14.42 5.95 -17.75
N ARG A 312 -14.32 7.13 -18.36
CA ARG A 312 -13.40 7.31 -19.50
C ARG A 312 -12.13 7.94 -18.99
N LEU A 313 -11.08 7.14 -18.79
CA LEU A 313 -9.73 7.69 -18.79
C LEU A 313 -9.47 8.28 -20.19
N PRO A 314 -8.76 9.41 -20.31
CA PRO A 314 -8.45 9.97 -21.62
C PRO A 314 -7.70 8.92 -22.44
N ASN A 315 -8.33 8.44 -23.50
CA ASN A 315 -7.66 7.70 -24.54
C ASN A 315 -6.64 8.66 -25.17
N ASP A 316 -5.35 8.34 -25.06
CA ASP A 316 -4.33 8.80 -26.02
C ASP A 316 -4.65 8.18 -27.39
N ALA A 317 -5.72 8.66 -28.01
CA ALA A 317 -5.95 8.55 -29.44
C ALA A 317 -5.55 9.90 -30.06
N GLY A 318 -4.27 10.22 -29.96
CA GLY A 318 -3.62 11.16 -30.87
C GLY A 318 -3.64 10.58 -32.28
N LYS A 319 -4.80 10.65 -32.93
CA LYS A 319 -4.90 10.52 -34.38
C LYS A 319 -4.20 11.72 -35.00
N ARG A 320 -3.17 11.39 -35.78
CA ARG A 320 -2.63 12.20 -36.87
C ARG A 320 -3.75 12.82 -37.70
N SER A 321 -3.63 14.12 -37.90
CA SER A 321 -4.03 14.92 -39.08
C SER A 321 -3.80 16.38 -38.68
N LEU A 322 -3.02 17.21 -39.36
CA LEU A 322 -2.56 17.23 -40.75
C LEU A 322 -1.03 17.13 -40.85
#